data_AF-A0A3D0WG32-F1
#
_entry.id   AF-A0A3D0WG32-F1
#
_cell.length_a   1.000
_cell.length_b   1.000
_cell.length_c   1.000
_cell.angle_alpha   90.00
_cell.angle_beta   90.00
_cell.angle_gamma   90.00
#
_symmetry.space_group_name_H-M   'P 1'
#
loop_
_entity.id
_entity.type
_entity.pdbx_description
1 polymer ?
#
loop_
_entity_poly.entity_id
_entity_poly.type
_entity_poly.pdbx_seq_one_letter_code
_entity_poly.pdbx_strand_id
1 'polypeptide(L)'
;MSLTGKGAGAWAMTERGQARVDRGRDHFRVGPSGLRWDGDALTIDIDEWSAPLPYRVKGRVRISPEMIGTTAFMLNPAGRHRWHPVAPRARVEVQMNHPGTSWSGDGYFDSNFGDEALEAGFDDWHWSRAHLKQDVAVLY
;
A
#
# COMPACT_ATOMS: atom_id res chain seq x y z
N MET A 1 13.67 -5.43 -0.06
CA MET A 1 13.91 -6.61 0.78
C MET A 1 12.56 -7.04 1.31
N SER A 2 12.08 -8.19 0.87
CA SER A 2 10.73 -8.70 1.14
C SER A 2 10.77 -9.67 2.33
N LEU A 3 9.61 -9.90 2.97
CA LEU A 3 9.45 -10.98 3.97
C LEU A 3 9.81 -12.36 3.42
N THR A 4 9.92 -12.50 2.09
CA THR A 4 10.28 -13.73 1.38
C THR A 4 11.35 -13.45 0.32
N GLY A 5 12.18 -14.43 -0.04
CA GLY A 5 13.15 -14.32 -1.15
C GLY A 5 14.63 -14.21 -0.73
N LYS A 6 15.51 -14.17 -1.73
CA LYS A 6 16.97 -14.21 -1.53
C LYS A 6 17.45 -12.91 -0.87
N GLY A 7 18.08 -13.02 0.30
CA GLY A 7 18.44 -11.88 1.12
C GLY A 7 17.29 -11.33 1.97
N ALA A 8 16.29 -12.16 2.31
CA ALA A 8 15.30 -11.84 3.34
C ALA A 8 15.96 -11.81 4.74
N GLY A 9 15.38 -11.04 5.68
CA GLY A 9 15.92 -10.94 7.05
C GLY A 9 15.74 -9.58 7.73
N ALA A 10 15.18 -8.59 7.04
CA ALA A 10 14.88 -7.30 7.66
C ALA A 10 13.66 -6.60 7.03
N TRP A 11 12.96 -5.84 7.87
CA TRP A 11 11.68 -5.19 7.60
C TRP A 11 11.67 -3.78 8.19
N ALA A 12 10.78 -2.91 7.71
CA ALA A 12 10.57 -1.59 8.31
C ALA A 12 9.13 -1.48 8.78
N MET A 13 8.94 -1.28 10.09
CA MET A 13 7.66 -0.95 10.71
C MET A 13 8.00 0.03 11.83
N THR A 14 7.84 1.31 11.53
CA THR A 14 8.15 2.40 12.46
C THR A 14 6.86 3.07 12.87
N GLU A 15 6.49 2.96 14.14
CA GLU A 15 5.34 3.66 14.70
C GLU A 15 5.67 5.14 14.93
N ARG A 16 4.67 6.00 14.71
CA ARG A 16 4.80 7.44 14.93
C ARG A 16 3.55 7.94 15.63
N GLY A 17 3.74 8.77 16.65
CA GLY A 17 2.65 9.46 17.32
C GLY A 17 1.96 10.49 16.43
N GLN A 18 0.75 10.90 16.82
CA GLN A 18 -0.11 11.80 16.06
C GLN A 18 0.56 13.09 15.59
N ALA A 19 1.46 13.69 16.38
CA ALA A 19 2.18 14.92 16.01
C ALA A 19 3.12 14.75 14.80
N ARG A 20 3.36 13.52 14.35
CA ARG A 20 4.17 13.18 13.17
C ARG A 20 3.30 12.68 12.02
N VAL A 21 1.97 12.78 12.14
CA VAL A 21 1.01 12.41 11.10
C VAL A 21 0.35 13.67 10.58
N ASP A 22 0.38 13.83 9.27
CA ASP A 22 -0.32 14.89 8.56
C ASP A 22 -1.08 14.27 7.39
N ARG A 23 -2.33 14.68 7.19
CA ARG A 23 -3.17 14.11 6.14
C ARG A 23 -4.09 15.15 5.54
N GLY A 24 -4.23 15.08 4.23
CA GLY A 24 -5.17 15.89 3.47
C GLY A 24 -5.92 15.06 2.45
N ARG A 25 -6.55 15.74 1.50
CA ARG A 25 -7.31 15.11 0.43
C ARG A 25 -6.42 14.29 -0.51
N ASP A 26 -5.23 14.79 -0.80
CA ASP A 26 -4.33 14.30 -1.83
C ASP A 26 -2.97 13.86 -1.28
N HIS A 27 -2.80 13.83 0.04
CA HIS A 27 -1.55 13.43 0.67
C HIS A 27 -1.75 12.82 2.04
N PHE A 28 -0.78 12.01 2.44
CA PHE A 28 -0.60 11.51 3.79
C PHE A 28 0.88 11.45 4.10
N ARG A 29 1.31 12.01 5.22
CA ARG A 29 2.68 11.92 5.72
C ARG A 29 2.69 11.27 7.08
N VAL A 30 3.68 10.40 7.28
CA VAL A 30 3.99 9.77 8.56
C VAL A 30 5.49 9.92 8.78
N GLY A 31 5.85 10.91 9.60
CA GLY A 31 7.22 11.31 9.79
C GLY A 31 7.90 11.75 8.48
N PRO A 32 9.04 11.15 8.10
CA PRO A 32 9.75 11.51 6.88
C PRO A 32 9.14 10.86 5.62
N SER A 33 8.38 9.77 5.77
CA SER A 33 7.71 9.08 4.68
C SER A 33 6.35 9.71 4.37
N GLY A 34 5.85 9.48 3.16
CA GLY A 34 4.52 9.94 2.79
C GLY A 34 4.11 9.51 1.40
N LEU A 35 2.85 9.75 1.10
CA LEU A 35 2.24 9.52 -0.20
C LEU A 35 1.52 10.78 -0.66
N ARG A 36 1.51 11.01 -1.98
CA ARG A 36 0.82 12.12 -2.64
C ARG A 36 0.20 11.67 -3.94
N TRP A 37 -1.05 12.03 -4.15
CA TRP A 37 -1.73 11.91 -5.43
C TRP A 37 -1.58 13.21 -6.21
N ASP A 38 -1.09 13.14 -7.45
CA ASP A 38 -0.88 14.33 -8.29
C ASP A 38 -2.03 14.58 -9.29
N GLY A 39 -3.04 13.71 -9.31
CA GLY A 39 -4.13 13.72 -10.28
C GLY A 39 -4.08 12.51 -11.20
N ASP A 40 -2.87 12.08 -11.57
CA ASP A 40 -2.64 10.96 -12.48
C ASP A 40 -2.05 9.74 -11.79
N ALA A 41 -1.22 9.93 -10.76
CA ALA A 41 -0.50 8.85 -10.10
C ALA A 41 -0.32 9.08 -8.61
N LEU A 42 -0.14 7.97 -7.89
CA LEU A 42 0.30 7.98 -6.51
C LEU A 42 1.83 7.93 -6.46
N THR A 43 2.44 8.90 -5.79
CA THR A 43 3.86 8.87 -5.45
C THR A 43 4.01 8.57 -3.97
N ILE A 44 4.76 7.54 -3.61
CA ILE A 44 5.07 7.14 -2.24
C ILE A 44 6.57 7.36 -2.02
N ASP A 45 6.93 8.29 -1.16
CA ASP A 45 8.29 8.51 -0.69
C ASP A 45 8.50 7.73 0.62
N ILE A 46 9.50 6.84 0.62
CA ILE A 46 9.87 6.00 1.77
C ILE A 46 11.19 6.52 2.34
N ASP A 47 11.26 6.76 3.64
CA ASP A 47 12.47 7.16 4.37
C ASP A 47 12.45 6.58 5.79
N GLU A 48 12.67 5.27 5.89
CA GLU A 48 12.58 4.54 7.15
C GLU A 48 13.88 3.83 7.51
N TRP A 49 13.87 3.20 8.68
CA TRP A 49 14.89 2.29 9.15
C TRP A 49 14.34 0.87 9.22
N SER A 50 15.20 -0.09 8.93
CA SER A 50 14.89 -1.50 9.08
C SER A 50 15.11 -2.02 10.50
N ALA A 51 14.56 -3.20 10.77
CA ALA A 51 14.77 -4.05 11.93
C ALA A 51 15.09 -5.49 11.47
N PRO A 52 15.81 -6.30 12.27
CA PRO A 52 16.38 -5.95 13.58
C PRO A 52 17.68 -5.14 13.48
N LEU A 53 18.44 -5.27 12.38
CA LEU A 53 19.63 -4.46 12.14
C LEU A 53 19.25 -3.17 11.42
N PRO A 54 19.67 -1.99 11.91
CA PRO A 54 19.29 -0.71 11.33
C PRO A 54 20.12 -0.40 10.08
N TYR A 55 19.47 -0.43 8.92
CA TYR A 55 19.96 0.18 7.69
C TYR A 55 18.86 1.05 7.09
N ARG A 56 19.26 1.97 6.21
CA ARG A 56 18.31 2.89 5.55
C ARG A 56 17.43 2.16 4.55
N VAL A 57 16.13 2.42 4.61
CA VAL A 57 15.15 2.04 3.59
C VAL A 57 14.63 3.33 2.98
N LYS A 58 15.18 3.72 1.83
CA LYS A 58 14.89 5.03 1.24
C LYS A 58 14.73 4.95 -0.26
N GLY A 59 13.65 5.55 -0.75
CA GLY A 59 13.34 5.57 -2.17
C GLY A 59 11.94 6.06 -2.46
N ARG A 60 11.52 5.82 -3.70
CA ARG A 60 10.23 6.22 -4.22
C ARG A 60 9.56 5.06 -4.93
N VAL A 61 8.26 4.93 -4.71
CA VAL A 61 7.36 4.08 -5.48
C VAL A 61 6.37 4.98 -6.20
N ARG A 62 6.23 4.83 -7.51
CA ARG A 62 5.18 5.48 -8.30
C ARG A 62 4.18 4.43 -8.78
N ILE A 63 2.90 4.71 -8.59
CA ILE A 63 1.79 3.88 -9.04
C ILE A 63 0.98 4.71 -10.04
N SER A 64 0.99 4.30 -11.29
CA SER A 64 0.24 4.91 -12.39
C SER A 64 -0.95 3.98 -12.71
N PRO A 65 -2.18 4.30 -12.30
CA PRO A 65 -3.35 3.49 -12.61
C PRO A 65 -3.56 3.35 -14.12
N GLU A 66 -3.89 2.14 -14.55
CA GLU A 66 -4.43 1.90 -15.91
C GLU A 66 -5.97 1.97 -15.91
N MET A 67 -6.55 1.85 -14.72
CA MET A 67 -7.97 1.90 -14.43
C MET A 67 -8.15 2.43 -13.01
N ILE A 68 -9.16 3.28 -12.81
CA ILE A 68 -9.58 3.72 -11.47
C ILE A 68 -10.95 3.11 -11.15
N GLY A 69 -11.00 2.29 -10.10
CA GLY A 69 -12.24 1.77 -9.55
C GLY A 69 -13.01 2.84 -8.80
N THR A 70 -14.30 2.99 -9.08
CA THR A 70 -15.17 4.01 -8.43
C THR A 70 -16.08 3.43 -7.36
N THR A 71 -16.00 2.12 -7.11
CA THR A 71 -16.90 1.40 -6.22
C THR A 71 -16.14 0.83 -5.03
N ALA A 72 -16.61 1.16 -3.82
CA ALA A 72 -16.21 0.52 -2.58
C ALA A 72 -17.24 -0.54 -2.17
N PHE A 73 -16.78 -1.58 -1.49
CA PHE A 73 -17.57 -2.74 -1.07
C PHE A 73 -17.58 -2.83 0.46
N MET A 74 -18.73 -3.21 1.03
CA MET A 74 -18.83 -3.53 2.45
C MET A 74 -18.32 -4.95 2.67
N LEU A 75 -17.43 -5.10 3.66
CA LEU A 75 -16.80 -6.38 3.97
C LEU A 75 -17.56 -7.19 5.02
N ASN A 76 -18.45 -6.55 5.79
CA ASN A 76 -19.28 -7.21 6.78
C ASN A 76 -20.73 -6.72 6.75
N PRO A 77 -21.71 -7.51 7.24
CA PRO A 77 -23.12 -7.12 7.24
C PRO A 77 -23.41 -5.83 8.02
N ALA A 78 -22.61 -5.54 9.06
CA ALA A 78 -22.74 -4.31 9.83
C ALA A 78 -22.23 -3.06 9.08
N GLY A 79 -21.57 -3.23 7.93
CA GLY A 79 -21.08 -2.12 7.10
C GLY A 79 -19.99 -1.27 7.76
N ARG A 80 -19.32 -1.81 8.78
CA ARG A 80 -18.28 -1.12 9.56
C ARG A 80 -16.89 -1.26 8.95
N HIS A 81 -16.73 -2.17 8.00
CA HIS A 81 -15.48 -2.39 7.26
C HIS A 81 -15.74 -2.29 5.76
N ARG A 82 -14.88 -1.53 5.08
CA ARG A 82 -15.03 -1.19 3.67
C ARG A 82 -13.72 -1.39 2.95
N TRP A 83 -13.81 -1.96 1.76
CA TRP A 83 -12.68 -2.16 0.86
C TRP A 83 -12.95 -1.49 -0.48
N HIS A 84 -11.95 -0.80 -1.02
CA HIS A 84 -12.05 -0.08 -2.27
C HIS A 84 -10.84 -0.41 -3.16
N PRO A 85 -11.03 -1.19 -4.24
CA PRO A 85 -9.96 -1.44 -5.21
C PRO A 85 -9.76 -0.22 -6.10
N VAL A 86 -9.01 0.77 -5.60
CA VAL A 86 -8.81 2.08 -6.24
C VAL A 86 -8.18 1.95 -7.62
N ALA A 87 -7.13 1.16 -7.77
CA ALA A 87 -6.53 0.82 -9.06
C ALA A 87 -6.34 -0.71 -9.16
N PRO A 88 -7.35 -1.44 -9.66
CA PRO A 88 -7.28 -2.90 -9.82
C PRO A 88 -6.10 -3.33 -10.70
N ARG A 89 -5.71 -2.44 -11.63
CA ARG A 89 -4.58 -2.58 -12.54
C ARG A 89 -3.82 -1.26 -12.62
N ALA A 90 -2.52 -1.31 -12.39
CA ALA A 90 -1.63 -0.17 -12.43
C ALA A 90 -0.23 -0.57 -12.90
N ARG A 91 0.50 0.39 -13.46
CA ARG A 91 1.94 0.29 -13.63
C ARG A 91 2.63 0.76 -12.35
N VAL A 92 3.49 -0.07 -11.79
CA VAL A 92 4.29 0.25 -10.60
C VAL A 92 5.75 0.42 -11.00
N GLU A 93 6.36 1.48 -10.50
CA GLU A 93 7.78 1.77 -10.65
C GLU A 93 8.39 1.95 -9.27
N VAL A 94 9.43 1.18 -8.97
CA VAL A 94 10.16 1.25 -7.69
C VAL A 94 11.58 1.70 -7.96
N GLN A 95 12.01 2.71 -7.22
CA GLN A 95 13.37 3.24 -7.26
C GLN A 95 13.85 3.45 -5.81
N MET A 96 14.63 2.50 -5.30
CA MET A 96 15.17 2.54 -3.94
C MET A 96 16.65 2.92 -3.98
N ASN A 97 17.01 4.10 -3.49
CA ASN A 97 18.40 4.50 -3.29
C ASN A 97 19.09 3.61 -2.25
N HIS A 98 18.34 3.23 -1.21
CA HIS A 98 18.73 2.20 -0.25
C HIS A 98 17.59 1.17 -0.16
N PRO A 99 17.80 -0.09 -0.56
CA PRO A 99 19.09 -0.78 -0.76
C PRO A 99 19.68 -0.74 -2.18
N GLY A 100 19.34 0.23 -3.04
CA GLY A 100 19.90 0.28 -4.41
C GLY A 100 19.18 -0.68 -5.36
N THR A 101 17.85 -0.66 -5.37
CA THR A 101 17.03 -1.58 -6.17
C THR A 101 16.03 -0.79 -6.98
N SER A 102 15.94 -1.11 -8.27
CA SER A 102 14.95 -0.52 -9.17
C SER A 102 14.30 -1.59 -10.03
N TRP A 103 12.99 -1.49 -10.21
CA TRP A 103 12.22 -2.34 -11.11
C TRP A 103 10.91 -1.67 -11.49
N SER A 104 10.27 -2.18 -12.53
CA SER A 104 8.94 -1.76 -12.95
C SER A 104 8.13 -2.96 -13.42
N GLY A 105 6.84 -2.97 -13.13
CA GLY A 105 5.95 -4.09 -13.41
C GLY A 105 4.50 -3.74 -13.16
N ASP A 106 3.64 -4.75 -13.32
CA ASP A 106 2.21 -4.60 -13.08
C ASP A 106 1.91 -4.68 -11.59
N GLY A 107 0.94 -3.90 -11.14
CA GLY A 107 0.55 -3.83 -9.74
C GLY A 107 -0.92 -3.45 -9.55
N TYR A 108 -1.24 -3.23 -8.29
CA TYR A 108 -2.58 -3.04 -7.78
C TYR A 108 -2.51 -2.09 -6.59
N PHE A 109 -3.52 -1.23 -6.44
CA PHE A 109 -3.65 -0.32 -5.32
C PHE A 109 -5.09 -0.32 -4.80
N ASP A 110 -5.23 -0.43 -3.49
CA ASP A 110 -6.52 -0.36 -2.80
C ASP A 110 -6.46 0.42 -1.51
N SER A 111 -7.65 0.64 -0.96
CA SER A 111 -7.86 1.23 0.34
C SER A 111 -8.80 0.35 1.15
N ASN A 112 -8.46 0.16 2.41
CA ASN A 112 -9.30 -0.48 3.41
C ASN A 112 -9.57 0.54 4.52
N PHE A 113 -10.82 0.65 4.96
CA PHE A 113 -11.23 1.57 6.01
C PHE A 113 -12.28 0.92 6.90
N GLY A 114 -12.13 1.09 8.22
CA GLY A 114 -13.05 0.56 9.21
C GLY A 114 -13.34 1.52 10.34
N ASP A 115 -14.53 1.40 10.91
CA ASP A 115 -15.00 2.18 12.06
C ASP A 115 -14.60 1.52 13.40
N GLU A 116 -13.99 0.33 13.34
CA GLU A 116 -13.51 -0.47 14.47
C GLU A 116 -12.25 -1.27 14.08
N ALA A 117 -11.64 -1.92 15.07
CA ALA A 117 -10.52 -2.83 14.82
C ALA A 117 -10.98 -4.10 14.07
N LEU A 118 -10.07 -4.71 13.28
CA LEU A 118 -10.42 -5.85 12.44
C LEU A 118 -10.93 -7.05 13.26
N GLU A 119 -10.30 -7.32 14.40
CA GLU A 119 -10.66 -8.42 15.30
C GLU A 119 -12.06 -8.29 15.94
N ALA A 120 -12.67 -7.11 15.89
CA ALA A 120 -14.05 -6.90 16.34
C ALA A 120 -15.09 -7.21 15.25
N GLY A 121 -14.65 -7.27 13.98
CA GLY A 121 -15.52 -7.45 12.82
C GLY A 121 -15.34 -8.76 12.06
N PHE A 122 -14.25 -9.49 12.29
CA PHE A 122 -13.88 -10.69 11.54
C PHE A 122 -13.22 -11.74 12.43
N ASP A 123 -13.62 -13.01 12.25
CA ASP A 123 -12.92 -14.17 12.81
C ASP A 123 -11.77 -14.62 11.90
N ASP A 124 -11.96 -14.49 10.58
CA ASP A 124 -11.01 -14.82 9.54
C ASP A 124 -11.20 -13.94 8.29
N TRP A 125 -10.20 -13.94 7.41
CA TRP A 125 -10.24 -13.19 6.16
C TRP A 125 -9.39 -13.86 5.08
N HIS A 126 -9.82 -13.72 3.84
CA HIS A 126 -9.10 -14.20 2.67
C HIS A 126 -9.03 -13.10 1.62
N TRP A 127 -7.85 -12.89 1.05
CA TRP A 127 -7.68 -11.92 -0.04
C TRP A 127 -6.94 -12.56 -1.20
N SER A 128 -7.44 -12.36 -2.41
CA SER A 128 -6.75 -12.80 -3.62
C SER A 128 -6.93 -11.85 -4.78
N ARG A 129 -5.91 -11.79 -5.63
CA ARG A 129 -5.92 -11.03 -6.87
C ARG A 129 -5.35 -11.89 -7.99
N ALA A 130 -6.04 -11.93 -9.12
CA ALA A 130 -5.60 -12.64 -10.31
C ALA A 130 -5.74 -11.78 -11.55
N HIS A 131 -4.71 -11.79 -12.40
CA HIS A 131 -4.82 -11.27 -13.76
C HIS A 131 -5.62 -12.28 -14.59
N LEU A 132 -6.73 -11.83 -15.16
CA LEU A 132 -7.40 -12.49 -16.27
C LEU A 132 -6.89 -11.83 -17.56
N LYS A 133 -7.00 -12.50 -18.72
CA LYS A 133 -6.38 -12.04 -19.98
C LYS A 133 -6.50 -10.53 -20.22
N GLN A 134 -7.73 -10.01 -20.18
CA GLN A 134 -8.02 -8.57 -20.35
C GLN A 134 -8.54 -7.92 -19.05
N ASP A 135 -8.84 -8.72 -18.03
CA ASP A 135 -9.51 -8.26 -16.79
C ASP A 135 -8.66 -8.54 -15.55
N VAL A 136 -9.10 -8.03 -14.40
CA VAL A 136 -8.53 -8.41 -13.10
C VAL A 136 -9.67 -8.90 -12.23
N ALA A 137 -9.50 -10.09 -11.64
CA ALA A 137 -10.36 -10.55 -10.57
C ALA A 137 -9.70 -10.21 -9.23
N VAL A 138 -10.46 -9.56 -8.36
CA VAL A 138 -10.04 -9.30 -6.98
C VAL A 138 -11.14 -9.82 -6.06
N LEU A 139 -10.76 -10.67 -5.11
CA LEU A 139 -11.64 -11.25 -4.11
C LEU A 139 -11.12 -10.86 -2.73
N TYR A 140 -12.05 -10.38 -1.91
CA TYR A 140 -11.88 -10.07 -0.50
C TYR A 140 -13.05 -10.75 0.23
#